data_AF-A0A949Z2W2-F1
#
_entry.id   AF-A0A949Z2W2-F1
#
_cell.length_a   1.000
_cell.length_b   1.000
_cell.length_c   1.000
_cell.angle_alpha   90.00
_cell.angle_beta   90.00
_cell.angle_gamma   90.00
#
_symmetry.space_group_name_H-M   'P 1'
#
loop_
_entity.id
_entity.type
_entity.pdbx_description
1 polymer ?
#
loop_
_entity_poly.entity_id
_entity_poly.type
_entity_poly.pdbx_seq_one_letter_code
_entity_poly.pdbx_strand_id
1 'polypeptide(L)'
;MKNAFLNGDVAMVVQWSDVGKKTADPQLSKVVGKVGFALVPGTEVNGKVQHRTPMPVGRVLAVPATSKNKEAAYWVAKYLSLDKSPITVAANWSGQDPYRVSHFTDPSHYNSLMRPREKITWKRPKQISKSVSRT
;
A
#
# COMPACT_ATOMS: atom_id res chain seq x y z
N MET A 1 -1.98 15.47 7.65
CA MET A 1 -2.30 14.11 8.14
C MET A 1 -1.13 13.13 8.11
N LYS A 2 -0.40 12.95 6.99
CA LYS A 2 0.79 12.06 6.94
C LYS A 2 1.79 12.29 8.10
N ASN A 3 2.25 13.53 8.27
CA ASN A 3 3.26 13.85 9.29
C ASN A 3 2.75 13.60 10.72
N ALA A 4 1.48 13.91 10.99
CA ALA A 4 0.87 13.63 12.30
C ALA A 4 0.91 12.12 12.64
N PHE A 5 0.62 11.25 11.66
CA PHE A 5 0.72 9.81 11.87
C PHE A 5 2.17 9.34 12.04
N LEU A 6 3.10 9.82 11.20
CA LEU A 6 4.52 9.45 11.30
C LEU A 6 5.18 9.93 12.60
N ASN A 7 4.69 11.02 13.18
CA ASN A 7 5.14 11.55 14.46
C ASN A 7 4.51 10.82 15.67
N GLY A 8 3.43 10.07 15.46
CA GLY A 8 2.69 9.39 16.53
C GLY A 8 1.57 10.23 17.16
N ASP A 9 1.19 11.35 16.54
CA ASP A 9 0.15 12.26 17.06
C ASP A 9 -1.28 11.71 16.85
N VAL A 10 -1.44 10.73 15.94
CA VAL A 10 -2.74 10.09 15.64
C VAL A 10 -2.60 8.57 15.62
N ALA A 11 -3.61 7.88 16.16
CA ALA A 11 -3.60 6.41 16.28
C ALA A 11 -3.91 5.68 14.96
N MET A 12 -4.69 6.30 14.07
CA MET A 12 -5.12 5.71 12.80
C MET A 12 -5.18 6.78 11.71
N VAL A 13 -4.85 6.38 10.48
CA VAL A 13 -5.07 7.20 9.29
C VAL A 13 -5.64 6.33 8.16
N VAL A 14 -6.67 6.82 7.47
CA VAL A 14 -7.14 6.25 6.21
C VAL A 14 -6.45 7.02 5.11
N GLN A 15 -5.43 6.43 4.50
CA GLN A 15 -4.67 7.08 3.44
C GLN A 15 -4.09 6.08 2.45
N TRP A 16 -3.57 6.63 1.35
CA TRP A 16 -2.70 5.96 0.38
C TRP A 16 -1.70 5.00 1.03
N SER A 17 -1.48 3.87 0.35
CA SER A 17 -0.57 2.80 0.77
C SER A 17 0.88 3.24 0.91
N ASP A 18 1.28 4.34 0.27
CA ASP A 18 2.63 4.89 0.36
C ASP A 18 3.01 5.33 1.78
N VAL A 19 2.03 5.77 2.59
CA VAL A 19 2.28 6.17 3.98
C VAL A 19 2.81 5.00 4.80
N GLY A 20 2.31 3.79 4.54
CA GLY A 20 2.77 2.57 5.19
C GLY A 20 4.24 2.24 4.91
N LYS A 21 4.76 2.58 3.73
CA LYS A 21 6.19 2.41 3.42
C LYS A 21 7.04 3.40 4.20
N LYS A 22 6.56 4.64 4.33
CA LYS A 22 7.25 5.71 5.04
C LYS A 22 7.36 5.46 6.55
N THR A 23 6.49 4.64 7.14
CA THR A 23 6.61 4.27 8.57
C THR A 23 7.79 3.32 8.83
N ALA A 24 8.31 2.65 7.80
CA ALA A 24 9.47 1.77 7.93
C ALA A 24 10.80 2.53 7.89
N ASP A 25 10.80 3.81 7.49
CA ASP A 25 12.00 4.65 7.39
C ASP A 25 12.24 5.43 8.70
N PRO A 26 13.34 5.17 9.42
CA PRO A 26 13.67 5.85 10.67
C PRO A 26 14.03 7.33 10.51
N GLN A 27 14.40 7.79 9.30
CA GLN A 27 14.63 9.21 9.04
C GLN A 27 13.32 9.98 8.89
N LEU A 28 12.24 9.30 8.49
CA LEU A 28 10.94 9.91 8.20
C LEU A 28 9.90 9.66 9.29
N SER A 29 10.08 8.64 10.14
CA SER A 29 9.06 8.17 11.09
C SER A 29 9.59 7.94 12.50
N LYS A 30 8.78 8.34 13.49
CA LYS A 30 8.99 8.04 14.92
C LYS A 30 8.25 6.77 15.39
N VAL A 31 7.38 6.22 14.53
CA VAL A 31 6.53 5.04 14.82
C VAL A 31 7.03 3.77 14.13
N VAL A 32 8.33 3.73 13.80
CA VAL A 32 8.97 2.59 13.14
C VAL A 32 8.73 1.30 13.91
N GLY A 33 8.17 0.30 13.23
CA GLY A 33 7.84 -1.02 13.81
C GLY A 33 6.63 -1.06 14.74
N LYS A 34 5.91 0.06 14.91
CA LYS A 34 4.70 0.15 15.76
C LYS A 34 3.40 0.21 14.95
N VAL A 35 3.48 0.15 13.62
CA VAL A 35 2.35 0.35 12.71
C VAL A 35 1.87 -0.99 12.15
N GLY A 36 0.54 -1.20 12.16
CA GLY A 36 -0.14 -2.30 11.50
C GLY A 36 -1.02 -1.82 10.33
N PHE A 37 -1.49 -2.77 9.52
CA PHE A 37 -2.40 -2.52 8.40
C PHE A 37 -3.75 -3.20 8.66
N ALA A 38 -4.84 -2.50 8.37
CA ALA A 38 -6.21 -3.00 8.50
C ALA A 38 -7.03 -2.63 7.26
N LEU A 39 -8.18 -3.30 7.09
CA LEU A 39 -9.17 -2.90 6.10
C LEU A 39 -9.73 -1.52 6.43
N VAL A 40 -10.22 -0.81 5.40
CA VAL A 40 -10.92 0.48 5.58
C VAL A 40 -12.09 0.27 6.56
N PRO A 41 -12.30 1.19 7.53
CA PRO A 41 -13.44 1.11 8.43
C PRO A 41 -14.75 0.90 7.67
N GLY A 42 -15.54 -0.07 8.12
CA GLY A 42 -16.82 -0.42 7.53
C GLY A 42 -18.00 0.08 8.36
N THR A 43 -19.20 -0.07 7.81
CA THR A 43 -20.46 0.20 8.52
C THR A 43 -21.21 -1.11 8.71
N GLU A 44 -21.88 -1.27 9.85
CA GLU A 44 -22.76 -2.41 10.09
C GLU A 44 -24.05 -2.29 9.28
N VAL A 45 -24.36 -3.31 8.49
CA VAL A 45 -25.59 -3.42 7.72
C VAL A 45 -26.14 -4.83 7.93
N ASN A 46 -27.34 -4.94 8.48
CA ASN A 46 -28.01 -6.22 8.79
C ASN A 46 -27.15 -7.16 9.67
N GLY A 47 -26.54 -6.62 10.74
CA GLY A 47 -25.73 -7.40 11.69
C GLY A 47 -24.36 -7.85 11.16
N LYS A 48 -23.94 -7.35 9.98
CA LYS A 48 -22.62 -7.63 9.39
C LYS A 48 -21.90 -6.34 9.06
N VAL A 49 -20.65 -6.22 9.52
CA VAL A 49 -19.76 -5.12 9.12
C VAL A 49 -19.41 -5.27 7.64
N GLN A 50 -19.82 -4.27 6.85
CA GLN A 50 -19.50 -4.19 5.43
C GLN A 50 -18.35 -3.19 5.23
N HIS A 51 -17.20 -3.70 4.80
CA HIS A 51 -16.07 -2.88 4.37
C HIS A 51 -16.24 -2.52 2.89
N ARG A 52 -15.93 -1.27 2.53
CA ARG A 52 -15.88 -0.84 1.12
C ARG A 52 -14.44 -0.85 0.65
N THR A 53 -14.25 -1.23 -0.62
CA THR A 53 -12.94 -1.13 -1.26
C THR A 53 -12.55 0.35 -1.33
N PRO A 54 -11.32 0.71 -0.93
CA PRO A 54 -10.84 2.07 -1.16
C PRO A 54 -10.86 2.35 -2.65
N MET A 55 -11.25 3.56 -3.05
CA MET A 55 -11.19 3.97 -4.45
C MET A 55 -9.72 4.15 -4.85
N PRO A 56 -9.15 3.30 -5.71
CA PRO A 56 -7.81 3.51 -6.19
C PRO A 56 -7.84 4.66 -7.19
N VAL A 57 -7.14 5.77 -6.91
CA VAL A 57 -6.86 6.77 -7.95
C VAL A 57 -5.42 6.58 -8.43
N GLY A 58 -5.25 6.45 -9.75
CA GLY A 58 -3.96 6.19 -10.37
C GLY A 58 -3.37 7.47 -10.94
N ARG A 59 -2.04 7.50 -11.08
CA ARG A 59 -1.37 8.49 -11.93
C ARG A 59 -0.99 7.82 -13.24
N VAL A 60 -1.25 8.50 -14.35
CA VAL A 60 -0.90 8.02 -15.69
C VAL A 60 0.05 9.00 -16.36
N LEU A 61 1.04 8.47 -17.07
CA LEU A 61 1.88 9.24 -17.98
C LEU A 61 1.30 9.11 -19.39
N ALA A 62 1.07 10.23 -20.04
CA ALA A 62 0.55 10.29 -21.40
C ALA A 62 1.35 11.29 -22.24
N VAL A 63 1.57 10.97 -23.51
CA VAL A 63 2.18 11.88 -24.48
C VAL A 63 1.05 12.58 -25.24
N PRO A 64 0.97 13.93 -25.22
CA PRO A 64 -0.09 14.64 -25.91
C PRO A 64 0.07 14.50 -27.43
N ALA A 65 -1.05 14.41 -28.14
CA ALA A 65 -1.08 14.25 -29.61
C ALA A 65 -0.40 15.43 -30.34
N THR A 66 -0.40 16.62 -29.74
CA THR A 66 0.22 17.84 -30.27
C THR A 66 1.72 17.94 -29.98
N SER A 67 2.33 16.97 -29.28
CA SER A 67 3.76 17.01 -28.99
C SER A 67 4.61 17.03 -30.27
N LYS A 68 5.60 17.91 -30.30
CA LYS A 68 6.61 17.99 -31.38
C LYS A 68 7.64 16.86 -31.31
N ASN A 69 7.87 16.31 -30.11
CA ASN A 69 8.89 15.30 -29.82
C ASN A 69 8.26 14.03 -29.22
N LYS A 70 7.35 13.40 -29.96
CA LYS A 70 6.56 12.26 -29.47
C LYS A 70 7.43 11.06 -29.08
N GLU A 71 8.43 10.74 -29.90
CA GLU A 71 9.32 9.60 -29.68
C GLU A 71 10.18 9.80 -28.42
N ALA A 72 10.80 10.97 -28.26
CA ALA A 72 11.58 11.27 -27.06
C ALA A 72 10.69 11.22 -25.80
N ALA A 73 9.47 11.77 -25.86
CA ALA A 73 8.52 11.71 -24.75
C ALA A 73 8.11 10.26 -24.42
N TYR A 74 7.93 9.41 -25.44
CA TYR A 74 7.67 7.98 -25.26
C TYR A 74 8.84 7.28 -24.54
N TRP A 75 10.08 7.53 -24.96
CA TRP A 75 11.26 6.93 -24.33
C TRP A 75 11.40 7.32 -22.86
N VAL A 76 11.13 8.58 -22.52
CA VAL A 76 11.10 9.04 -21.12
C VAL A 76 9.99 8.34 -20.34
N ALA A 77 8.78 8.23 -20.90
CA ALA A 77 7.68 7.53 -20.27
C ALA A 77 7.99 6.04 -20.04
N LYS A 78 8.57 5.35 -21.04
CA LYS A 78 9.06 3.97 -20.92
C LYS A 78 10.06 3.87 -19.77
N TYR A 79 11.08 4.72 -19.75
CA TYR A 79 12.12 4.67 -18.75
C TYR A 79 11.57 4.82 -17.32
N LEU A 80 10.68 5.79 -17.11
CA LEU A 80 10.04 6.01 -15.80
C LEU A 80 9.14 4.83 -15.40
N SER A 81 8.35 4.31 -16.33
CA SER A 81 7.34 3.30 -16.03
C SER A 81 7.81 1.85 -16.09
N LEU A 82 8.96 1.56 -16.69
CA LEU A 82 9.49 0.20 -16.85
C LEU A 82 10.85 0.04 -16.20
N ASP A 83 11.80 0.92 -16.53
CA ASP A 83 13.20 0.73 -16.16
C ASP A 83 13.44 1.22 -14.71
N LYS A 84 12.76 2.30 -14.30
CA LYS A 84 12.84 2.86 -12.92
C LYS A 84 11.74 2.37 -11.99
N SER A 85 10.69 1.77 -12.52
CA SER A 85 9.55 1.32 -11.71
C SER A 85 9.92 0.34 -10.59
N PRO A 86 10.86 -0.61 -10.75
CA PRO A 86 11.17 -1.56 -9.68
C PRO A 86 11.77 -0.90 -8.43
N ILE A 87 12.74 -0.01 -8.63
CA ILE A 87 13.41 0.71 -7.55
C ILE A 87 12.42 1.68 -6.88
N THR A 88 11.63 2.40 -7.68
CA THR A 88 10.70 3.40 -7.16
C THR A 88 9.48 2.77 -6.50
N VAL A 89 9.10 1.53 -6.78
CA VAL A 89 8.00 0.87 -6.05
C VAL A 89 8.50 0.29 -4.74
N ALA A 90 9.75 -0.15 -4.71
CA ALA A 90 10.40 -0.68 -3.52
C ALA A 90 10.73 0.44 -2.51
N ALA A 91 11.41 1.49 -2.93
CA ALA A 91 11.97 2.48 -2.01
C ALA A 91 10.99 3.08 -0.98
N ASN A 92 11.35 3.08 0.31
CA ASN A 92 10.54 3.68 1.39
C ASN A 92 10.35 5.20 1.24
N TRP A 93 11.29 5.88 0.60
CA TRP A 93 11.23 7.31 0.32
C TRP A 93 10.26 7.65 -0.83
N SER A 94 9.97 6.67 -1.67
CA SER A 94 9.08 6.86 -2.82
C SER A 94 7.61 6.87 -2.38
N GLY A 95 6.79 7.54 -3.19
CA GLY A 95 5.33 7.49 -3.05
C GLY A 95 4.65 6.52 -4.01
N GLN A 96 5.40 5.63 -4.68
CA GLN A 96 4.84 4.80 -5.75
C GLN A 96 4.40 3.45 -5.21
N ASP A 97 3.17 3.07 -5.54
CA ASP A 97 2.64 1.75 -5.24
C ASP A 97 2.84 0.79 -6.42
N PRO A 98 2.85 -0.54 -6.20
CA PRO A 98 2.99 -1.48 -7.29
C PRO A 98 1.84 -1.36 -8.29
N TYR A 99 2.14 -0.94 -9.53
CA TYR A 99 1.14 -0.72 -10.59
C TYR A 99 1.29 -1.63 -11.82
N ARG A 100 2.27 -2.54 -11.84
CA ARG A 100 2.47 -3.54 -12.90
C ARG A 100 2.49 -4.94 -12.31
N VAL A 101 2.07 -5.91 -13.11
CA VAL A 101 2.14 -7.34 -12.76
C VAL A 101 3.56 -7.76 -12.39
N SER A 102 4.57 -7.27 -13.13
CA SER A 102 5.98 -7.56 -12.85
C SER A 102 6.43 -7.18 -11.44
N HIS A 103 5.83 -6.13 -10.85
CA HIS A 103 6.13 -5.72 -9.49
C HIS A 103 5.60 -6.69 -8.43
N PHE A 104 4.69 -7.61 -8.76
CA PHE A 104 4.18 -8.61 -7.83
C PHE A 104 4.84 -9.98 -8.04
N THR A 105 5.29 -10.25 -9.28
CA THR A 105 5.86 -11.54 -9.66
C THR A 105 7.35 -11.64 -9.41
N ASP A 106 8.06 -10.52 -9.31
CA ASP A 106 9.50 -10.49 -9.00
C ASP A 106 9.73 -9.95 -7.57
N PRO A 107 9.96 -10.84 -6.58
CA PRO A 107 10.21 -10.45 -5.20
C PRO A 107 11.56 -9.75 -5.00
N SER A 108 12.50 -9.88 -5.95
CA SER A 108 13.87 -9.38 -5.81
C SER A 108 13.91 -7.89 -5.53
N HIS A 109 12.93 -7.15 -6.05
CA HIS A 109 12.77 -5.72 -5.86
C HIS A 109 12.52 -5.31 -4.41
N TYR A 110 12.00 -6.20 -3.57
CA TYR A 110 11.62 -5.89 -2.17
C TYR A 110 12.58 -6.46 -1.13
N ASN A 111 13.61 -7.19 -1.54
CA ASN A 111 14.52 -7.89 -0.63
C ASN A 111 15.21 -6.97 0.38
N SER A 112 15.41 -5.68 0.05
CA SER A 112 16.00 -4.70 0.97
C SER A 112 15.00 -4.11 1.98
N LEU A 113 13.71 -4.42 1.87
CA LEU A 113 12.62 -3.81 2.64
C LEU A 113 11.87 -4.82 3.51
N MET A 114 11.89 -6.09 3.11
CA MET A 114 11.28 -7.14 3.88
C MET A 114 12.10 -7.33 5.16
N ARG A 115 11.55 -6.86 6.29
CA ARG A 115 12.01 -7.31 7.61
C ARG A 115 11.93 -8.84 7.64
N PRO A 116 12.81 -9.52 8.40
CA PRO A 116 12.61 -10.94 8.70
C PRO A 116 11.16 -11.10 9.14
N ARG A 117 10.43 -11.97 8.44
CA ARG A 117 9.02 -12.24 8.72
C ARG A 117 8.99 -12.85 10.12
N GLU A 118 8.86 -12.03 11.16
CA GLU A 118 8.39 -12.51 12.44
C GLU A 118 7.13 -13.31 12.13
N LYS A 119 7.10 -14.56 12.59
CA LYS A 119 5.99 -15.47 12.39
C LYS A 119 4.75 -14.86 13.07
N ILE A 120 4.09 -13.92 12.40
CA ILE A 120 2.78 -13.45 12.78
C ILE A 120 1.85 -14.60 12.43
N THR A 121 1.73 -15.54 13.37
CA THR A 121 0.71 -16.58 13.33
C THR A 121 -0.61 -15.86 13.48
N TRP A 122 -1.27 -15.58 12.37
CA TRP A 122 -2.65 -15.12 12.38
C TRP A 122 -3.51 -16.28 12.90
N LYS A 123 -3.71 -16.33 14.22
CA LYS A 123 -4.73 -17.20 14.81
C LYS A 123 -6.08 -16.65 14.36
N ARG A 124 -6.74 -17.35 13.43
CA ARG A 124 -8.17 -17.18 13.16
C ARG A 124 -8.88 -17.06 14.50
N PRO A 125 -9.67 -15.99 14.75
CA PRO A 125 -10.60 -16.00 15.88
C PRO A 125 -11.45 -17.27 15.76
N LYS A 126 -11.46 -18.11 16.80
CA LYS A 126 -12.32 -19.30 16.85
C LYS A 126 -13.75 -18.82 16.55
N GLN A 127 -14.36 -19.35 15.49
CA GLN A 127 -15.80 -19.22 15.29
C GLN A 127 -16.48 -19.75 16.55
N ILE A 128 -17.13 -18.86 17.30
CA ILE A 128 -18.01 -19.26 18.39
C ILE A 128 -19.25 -19.85 17.72
N SER A 129 -19.29 -21.18 17.58
CA SER A 129 -20.49 -21.90 17.17
C SER A 129 -21.49 -21.83 18.32
N LYS A 130 -22.38 -20.83 18.31
CA LYS A 130 -23.62 -20.93 19.09
C LYS A 130 -24.52 -21.92 18.36
N SER A 131 -24.53 -23.15 18.86
CA SER A 131 -25.57 -24.13 18.55
C SER A 131 -26.91 -23.58 19.07
N VAL A 132 -27.75 -23.09 18.16
CA VAL A 132 -29.15 -22.81 18.47
C VAL A 132 -29.89 -24.15 18.41
N SER A 133 -30.17 -24.74 19.56
CA SER A 133 -31.10 -25.85 19.68
C SER A 133 -32.51 -25.34 19.41
N ARG A 134 -33.15 -25.86 18.37
CA ARG A 134 -34.60 -25.72 18.18
C ARG A 134 -35.32 -26.62 19.20
N THR A 135 -36.15 -26.00 20.01
CA THR A 135 -37.33 -26.60 20.66
C THR A 135 -38.50 -25.69 20.33
#